data_AF-A0A812SPV7-F1
#
_entry.id   AF-A0A812SPV7-F1
#
_cell.length_a   1.000
_cell.length_b   1.000
_cell.length_c   1.000
_cell.angle_alpha   90.00
_cell.angle_beta   90.00
_cell.angle_gamma   90.00
#
_symmetry.space_group_name_H-M   'P 1'
#
loop_
_entity.id
_entity.type
_entity.pdbx_description
1 polymer ?
#
loop_
_entity_poly.entity_id
_entity_poly.type
_entity_poly.pdbx_seq_one_letter_code
_entity_poly.pdbx_strand_id
1 'polypeptide(L)'
;MEAASIASSYVRSERLTRLTSNRDLKWAVFDSIIVGLQVIEEVSTLAVGSEAAQGSNLGFMRVMRILRLLRIIRLVRLLQFVNELRTMVMSIVGSMRSLAWTVVLMLLIKYIIGVYLCGLIADTGGGVQLSVVQELVEYYGSLPRAVLTLYQAMTGGVDWNDLSKPLETSISPLMTVVFALYVAFAVLAMMNVVTGVFVESALGSAREDREKEVISSVKKIFQVADHDQSGVLTWSEFSKTLEEPANLKYFGSLGINASEARGLFGLLDADESGSVSLQEFMQGCLRLRGQAKAIDMATLMYQNKRIVFWLQDRLERLEESLHTDSFGKVVPYKRNSSGAKAGAVVKTWMELTNEHRPAGRKSRAGSK
;
A
#
# COMPACT_ATOMS: atom_id res chain seq x y z
N MET A 1 32.02 -25.61 -16.45
CA MET A 1 31.86 -24.74 -15.27
C MET A 1 32.13 -23.26 -15.56
N GLU A 2 33.20 -22.88 -16.28
CA GLU A 2 33.46 -21.46 -16.64
C GLU A 2 32.41 -20.82 -17.57
N ALA A 3 31.94 -21.53 -18.61
CA ALA A 3 31.00 -20.96 -19.58
C ALA A 3 29.63 -20.58 -18.97
N ALA A 4 29.13 -21.36 -18.00
CA ALA A 4 27.86 -21.10 -17.31
C ALA A 4 27.97 -19.91 -16.33
N SER A 5 29.12 -19.74 -15.69
CA SER A 5 29.44 -18.57 -14.84
C SER A 5 29.48 -17.28 -15.67
N ILE A 6 30.10 -17.35 -16.85
CA ILE A 6 30.19 -16.20 -17.78
C ILE A 6 28.80 -15.83 -18.32
N ALA A 7 27.99 -16.80 -18.75
CA ALA A 7 26.63 -16.55 -19.24
C ALA A 7 25.69 -15.99 -18.15
N SER A 8 25.77 -16.51 -16.93
CA SER A 8 25.03 -15.99 -15.76
C SER A 8 25.45 -14.56 -15.40
N SER A 9 26.76 -14.27 -15.46
CA SER A 9 27.28 -12.91 -15.26
C SER A 9 26.81 -11.93 -16.33
N TYR A 10 26.73 -12.38 -17.59
CA TYR A 10 26.28 -11.58 -18.73
C TYR A 10 24.79 -11.23 -18.63
N VAL A 11 23.92 -12.21 -18.37
CA VAL A 11 22.47 -11.99 -18.24
C VAL A 11 22.12 -11.17 -17.00
N ARG A 12 22.88 -11.33 -15.91
CA ARG A 12 22.78 -10.50 -14.70
C ARG A 12 23.20 -9.06 -14.97
N SER A 13 24.25 -8.86 -15.79
CA SER A 13 24.70 -7.52 -16.19
C SER A 13 23.68 -6.82 -17.06
N GLU A 14 23.04 -7.51 -18.03
CA GLU A 14 22.01 -6.98 -18.92
C GLU A 14 20.72 -6.59 -18.19
N ARG A 15 20.26 -7.40 -17.22
CA ARG A 15 19.06 -7.08 -16.44
C ARG A 15 19.27 -5.92 -15.47
N LEU A 16 20.44 -5.88 -14.83
CA LEU A 16 20.80 -4.76 -13.96
C LEU A 16 20.95 -3.49 -14.80
N THR A 17 21.61 -3.54 -15.96
CA THR A 17 21.69 -2.40 -16.88
C THR A 17 20.32 -1.96 -17.40
N ARG A 18 19.36 -2.85 -17.68
CA ARG A 18 18.01 -2.43 -18.11
C ARG A 18 17.18 -1.79 -16.98
N LEU A 19 17.29 -2.27 -15.75
CA LEU A 19 16.58 -1.69 -14.60
C LEU A 19 17.22 -0.38 -14.12
N THR A 20 18.55 -0.28 -14.13
CA THR A 20 19.24 1.00 -13.93
C THR A 20 18.92 1.93 -15.09
N SER A 21 19.01 1.48 -16.34
CA SER A 21 18.70 2.28 -17.54
C SER A 21 17.30 2.90 -17.50
N ASN A 22 16.24 2.18 -17.12
CA ASN A 22 14.89 2.79 -17.04
C ASN A 22 14.73 3.78 -15.87
N ARG A 23 15.41 3.56 -14.73
CA ARG A 23 15.43 4.52 -13.63
C ARG A 23 16.24 5.75 -14.02
N ASP A 24 17.43 5.54 -14.56
CA ASP A 24 18.38 6.56 -14.97
C ASP A 24 17.87 7.35 -16.17
N LEU A 25 17.03 6.75 -17.03
CA LEU A 25 16.32 7.46 -18.11
C LEU A 25 15.34 8.48 -17.56
N LYS A 26 14.59 8.17 -16.48
CA LYS A 26 13.70 9.15 -15.85
C LYS A 26 14.48 10.33 -15.27
N TRP A 27 15.65 10.06 -14.69
CA TRP A 27 16.53 11.11 -14.18
C TRP A 27 17.21 11.89 -15.30
N ALA A 28 17.59 11.24 -16.40
CA ALA A 28 18.14 11.89 -17.58
C ALA A 28 17.11 12.80 -18.26
N VAL A 29 15.85 12.38 -18.36
CA VAL A 29 14.74 13.21 -18.86
C VAL A 29 14.49 14.39 -17.93
N PHE A 30 14.44 14.15 -16.61
CA PHE A 30 14.30 15.22 -15.63
C PHE A 30 15.46 16.22 -15.69
N ASP A 31 16.69 15.74 -15.81
CA ASP A 31 17.88 16.57 -15.92
C ASP A 31 17.86 17.39 -17.21
N SER A 32 17.45 16.77 -18.32
CA SER A 32 17.24 17.45 -19.62
C SER A 32 16.19 18.56 -19.53
N ILE A 33 15.10 18.34 -18.78
CA ILE A 33 14.09 19.37 -18.51
C ILE A 33 14.70 20.53 -17.72
N ILE A 34 15.48 20.24 -16.66
CA ILE A 34 16.14 21.30 -15.89
C ILE A 34 17.14 22.07 -16.77
N VAL A 35 17.95 21.39 -17.59
CA VAL A 35 18.89 22.04 -18.52
C VAL A 35 18.11 22.91 -19.49
N GLY A 36 17.01 22.41 -20.07
CA GLY A 36 16.16 23.17 -20.98
C GLY A 36 15.58 24.43 -20.33
N LEU A 37 15.04 24.31 -19.10
CA LEU A 37 14.52 25.46 -18.34
C LEU A 37 15.61 26.49 -18.04
N GLN A 38 16.84 26.05 -17.75
CA GLN A 38 17.99 26.94 -17.52
C GLN A 38 18.43 27.65 -18.79
N VAL A 39 18.47 26.94 -19.92
CA VAL A 39 18.79 27.55 -21.22
C VAL A 39 17.73 28.59 -21.58
N ILE A 40 16.44 28.29 -21.36
CA ILE A 40 15.35 29.25 -21.55
C ILE A 40 15.53 30.47 -20.63
N GLU A 41 15.87 30.29 -19.36
CA GLU A 41 16.15 31.39 -18.41
C GLU A 41 17.30 32.28 -18.91
N GLU A 42 18.42 31.70 -19.34
CA GLU A 42 19.60 32.47 -19.80
C GLU A 42 19.34 33.17 -21.13
N VAL A 43 18.77 32.48 -22.12
CA VAL A 43 18.42 33.07 -23.42
C VAL A 43 17.43 34.23 -23.25
N SER A 44 16.42 34.04 -22.39
CA SER A 44 15.44 35.08 -22.13
C SER A 44 16.06 36.28 -21.39
N THR A 45 17.00 36.05 -20.46
CA THR A 45 17.74 37.13 -19.78
C THR A 45 18.60 37.94 -20.75
N LEU A 46 19.28 37.28 -21.69
CA LEU A 46 20.06 37.92 -22.74
C LEU A 46 19.18 38.72 -23.72
N ALA A 47 18.01 38.17 -24.10
CA ALA A 47 17.06 38.85 -24.97
C ALA A 47 16.50 40.13 -24.33
N VAL A 48 16.22 40.13 -23.03
CA VAL A 48 15.75 41.32 -22.27
C VAL A 48 16.87 42.35 -22.07
N GLY A 49 18.13 41.93 -22.07
CA GLY A 49 19.30 42.83 -21.98
C GLY A 49 19.67 43.53 -23.30
N SER A 50 19.07 43.13 -24.42
CA SER A 50 19.27 43.78 -25.72
C SER A 50 18.43 45.05 -25.85
N GLU A 51 18.93 46.07 -26.56
CA GLU A 51 18.26 47.37 -26.78
C GLU A 51 16.86 47.24 -27.40
N ALA A 52 16.54 46.10 -28.01
CA ALA A 52 15.23 45.76 -28.56
C ALA A 52 14.11 45.60 -27.49
N ALA A 53 14.44 45.49 -26.21
CA ALA A 53 13.46 45.28 -25.13
C ALA A 53 12.83 46.58 -24.58
N GLN A 54 13.21 47.76 -25.09
CA GLN A 54 12.70 49.07 -24.64
C GLN A 54 11.18 49.25 -24.78
N GLY A 55 10.49 48.40 -25.56
CA GLY A 55 9.02 48.39 -25.70
C GLY A 55 8.28 47.28 -24.94
N SER A 56 8.98 46.44 -24.15
CA SER A 56 8.36 45.24 -23.56
C SER A 56 7.55 45.53 -22.28
N ASN A 57 6.37 44.91 -22.19
CA ASN A 57 5.44 45.01 -21.06
C ASN A 57 6.14 44.84 -19.70
N LEU A 58 5.94 45.78 -18.76
CA LEU A 58 6.44 45.71 -17.38
C LEU A 58 6.12 44.37 -16.68
N GLY A 59 4.99 43.74 -17.03
CA GLY A 59 4.60 42.40 -16.56
C GLY A 59 5.54 41.29 -17.04
N PHE A 60 6.03 41.37 -18.29
CA PHE A 60 6.99 40.41 -18.83
C PHE A 60 8.32 40.50 -18.08
N MET A 61 8.82 41.71 -17.82
CA MET A 61 10.03 41.89 -16.98
C MET A 61 9.87 41.37 -15.55
N ARG A 62 8.66 41.41 -14.96
CA ARG A 62 8.39 40.82 -13.63
C ARG A 62 8.40 39.29 -13.67
N VAL A 63 7.76 38.68 -14.66
CA VAL A 63 7.79 37.22 -14.86
C VAL A 63 9.22 36.74 -15.06
N MET A 64 10.00 37.46 -15.88
CA MET A 64 11.41 37.18 -16.11
C MET A 64 12.26 37.26 -14.84
N ARG A 65 11.96 38.19 -13.92
CA ARG A 65 12.60 38.22 -12.59
C ARG A 65 12.24 37.03 -11.73
N ILE A 66 11.02 36.51 -11.82
CA ILE A 66 10.59 35.31 -11.08
C ILE A 66 11.24 34.05 -11.68
N LEU A 67 11.36 33.97 -13.01
CA LEU A 67 12.04 32.85 -13.68
C LEU A 67 13.50 32.73 -13.27
N ARG A 68 14.14 33.80 -12.78
CA ARG A 68 15.48 33.73 -12.18
C ARG A 68 15.57 32.78 -10.99
N LEU A 69 14.45 32.49 -10.29
CA LEU A 69 14.43 31.52 -9.20
C LEU A 69 14.56 30.07 -9.71
N LEU A 70 14.35 29.79 -11.00
CA LEU A 70 14.52 28.46 -11.58
C LEU A 70 15.97 27.97 -11.49
N ARG A 71 16.96 28.87 -11.41
CA ARG A 71 18.35 28.51 -11.08
C ARG A 71 18.47 27.68 -9.79
N ILE A 72 17.56 27.84 -8.82
CA ILE A 72 17.57 27.07 -7.55
C ILE A 72 17.25 25.60 -7.83
N ILE A 73 16.48 25.29 -8.87
CA ILE A 73 16.14 23.91 -9.27
C ILE A 73 17.40 23.10 -9.62
N ARG A 74 18.50 23.76 -10.01
CA ARG A 74 19.79 23.07 -10.20
C ARG A 74 20.31 22.39 -8.94
N LEU A 75 19.92 22.85 -7.75
CA LEU A 75 20.27 22.20 -6.48
C LEU A 75 19.57 20.84 -6.33
N VAL A 76 18.44 20.61 -7.01
CA VAL A 76 17.79 19.30 -7.06
C VAL A 76 18.70 18.27 -7.74
N ARG A 77 19.59 18.69 -8.64
CA ARG A 77 20.65 17.84 -9.19
C ARG A 77 21.67 17.39 -8.13
N LEU A 78 21.74 18.00 -6.96
CA LEU A 78 22.58 17.49 -5.87
C LEU A 78 21.94 16.26 -5.21
N LEU A 79 20.60 16.17 -5.20
CA LEU A 79 19.84 15.08 -4.60
C LEU A 79 20.00 13.74 -5.35
N GLN A 80 20.40 13.77 -6.62
CA GLN A 80 20.69 12.56 -7.41
C GLN A 80 22.09 11.97 -7.14
N PHE A 81 23.02 12.75 -6.60
CA PHE A 81 24.35 12.22 -6.21
C PHE A 81 24.29 11.43 -4.90
N VAL A 82 23.30 11.71 -4.05
CA VAL A 82 23.12 11.06 -2.76
C VAL A 82 21.95 10.08 -2.87
N ASN A 83 22.27 8.78 -2.87
CA ASN A 83 21.29 7.72 -3.07
C ASN A 83 20.18 7.73 -2.00
N GLU A 84 20.51 8.09 -0.76
CA GLU A 84 19.58 8.19 0.35
C GLU A 84 18.58 9.33 0.14
N LEU A 85 19.05 10.51 -0.27
CA LEU A 85 18.20 11.67 -0.57
C LEU A 85 17.30 11.40 -1.78
N ARG A 86 17.84 10.80 -2.85
CA ARG A 86 17.08 10.36 -4.03
C ARG A 86 15.93 9.45 -3.63
N THR A 87 16.20 8.48 -2.75
CA THR A 87 15.19 7.52 -2.29
C THR A 87 14.09 8.21 -1.50
N MET A 88 14.43 9.09 -0.56
CA MET A 88 13.45 9.88 0.20
C MET A 88 12.57 10.75 -0.72
N VAL A 89 13.16 11.44 -1.70
CA VAL A 89 12.40 12.25 -2.66
C VAL A 89 11.44 11.40 -3.49
N MET A 90 11.88 10.23 -3.96
CA MET A 90 11.02 9.31 -4.71
C MET A 90 9.85 8.80 -3.88
N SER A 91 10.06 8.54 -2.58
CA SER A 91 8.98 8.18 -1.65
C SER A 91 7.98 9.33 -1.46
N ILE A 92 8.46 10.57 -1.30
CA ILE A 92 7.60 11.77 -1.20
C ILE A 92 6.79 11.94 -2.48
N VAL A 93 7.43 11.94 -3.65
CA VAL A 93 6.75 12.08 -4.95
C VAL A 93 5.76 10.94 -5.18
N GLY A 94 6.10 9.71 -4.79
CA GLY A 94 5.19 8.57 -4.82
C GLY A 94 3.90 8.80 -4.01
N SER A 95 4.00 9.47 -2.86
CA SER A 95 2.85 9.81 -2.01
C SER A 95 2.05 11.03 -2.46
N MET A 96 2.57 11.86 -3.38
CA MET A 96 1.89 13.10 -3.81
C MET A 96 0.52 12.84 -4.43
N ARG A 97 0.34 11.70 -5.12
CA ARG A 97 -0.96 11.37 -5.75
C ARG A 97 -2.07 11.19 -4.72
N SER A 98 -1.80 10.52 -3.61
CA SER A 98 -2.81 10.33 -2.56
C SER A 98 -3.08 11.64 -1.82
N LEU A 99 -2.02 12.40 -1.54
CA LEU A 99 -2.09 13.73 -0.91
C LEU A 99 -2.89 14.73 -1.76
N ALA A 100 -2.76 14.68 -3.09
CA ALA A 100 -3.53 15.53 -4.00
C ALA A 100 -5.04 15.31 -3.85
N TRP A 101 -5.50 14.06 -3.75
CA TRP A 101 -6.92 13.77 -3.52
C TRP A 101 -7.39 14.26 -2.15
N THR A 102 -6.55 14.16 -1.13
CA THR A 102 -6.84 14.72 0.19
C THR A 102 -6.99 16.25 0.11
N VAL A 103 -6.10 16.95 -0.58
CA VAL A 103 -6.21 18.40 -0.82
C VAL A 103 -7.48 18.76 -1.58
N VAL A 104 -7.85 18.00 -2.62
CA VAL A 104 -9.10 18.20 -3.36
C VAL A 104 -10.31 18.06 -2.43
N LEU A 105 -10.35 17.03 -1.59
CA LEU A 105 -11.40 16.86 -0.59
C LEU A 105 -11.46 18.05 0.39
N MET A 106 -10.29 18.57 0.82
CA MET A 106 -10.23 19.74 1.70
C MET A 106 -10.75 21.00 1.02
N LEU A 107 -10.40 21.21 -0.25
CA LEU A 107 -10.90 22.32 -1.03
C LEU A 107 -12.42 22.21 -1.24
N LEU A 108 -12.96 21.00 -1.43
CA LEU A 108 -14.40 20.79 -1.56
C LEU A 108 -15.17 21.15 -0.28
N ILE A 109 -14.67 20.72 0.89
CA ILE A 109 -15.31 21.07 2.18
C ILE A 109 -15.25 22.59 2.40
N LYS A 110 -14.10 23.22 2.15
CA LYS A 110 -13.95 24.68 2.23
C LYS A 110 -14.84 25.41 1.23
N TYR A 111 -15.02 24.86 0.03
CA TYR A 111 -15.92 25.41 -0.98
C TYR A 111 -17.36 25.40 -0.50
N ILE A 112 -17.86 24.27 0.03
CA ILE A 112 -19.24 24.16 0.52
C ILE A 112 -19.50 25.16 1.66
N ILE A 113 -18.61 25.22 2.65
CA ILE A 113 -18.75 26.14 3.79
C ILE A 113 -18.54 27.60 3.36
N GLY A 114 -17.60 27.85 2.45
CA GLY A 114 -17.35 29.18 1.90
C GLY A 114 -18.55 29.73 1.14
N VAL A 115 -19.19 28.91 0.29
CA VAL A 115 -20.44 29.29 -0.40
C VAL A 115 -21.55 29.57 0.61
N TYR A 116 -21.69 28.74 1.64
CA TYR A 116 -22.68 28.95 2.71
C TYR A 116 -22.46 30.28 3.44
N LEU A 117 -21.23 30.59 3.85
CA LEU A 117 -20.90 31.84 4.55
C LEU A 117 -21.08 33.07 3.64
N CYS A 118 -20.68 32.99 2.36
CA CYS A 118 -20.91 34.07 1.40
C CYS A 118 -22.41 34.34 1.18
N GLY A 119 -23.23 33.28 1.07
CA GLY A 119 -24.69 33.40 0.92
C GLY A 119 -25.32 34.06 2.14
N LEU A 120 -24.92 33.62 3.33
CA LEU A 120 -25.40 34.18 4.60
C LEU A 120 -25.16 35.71 4.69
N ILE A 121 -23.99 36.17 4.24
CA ILE A 121 -23.60 37.59 4.25
C ILE A 121 -24.37 38.40 3.20
N ALA A 122 -24.59 37.83 2.02
CA ALA A 122 -25.41 38.46 0.99
C ALA A 122 -26.84 38.73 1.52
N ASP A 123 -27.37 37.82 2.34
CA ASP A 123 -28.69 37.96 2.95
C ASP A 123 -28.72 38.97 4.12
N THR A 124 -27.59 39.25 4.79
CA THR A 124 -27.53 40.14 5.97
C THR A 124 -27.37 41.63 5.63
N GLY A 125 -27.12 41.98 4.37
CA GLY A 125 -26.72 43.34 3.93
C GLY A 125 -27.69 44.50 4.19
N GLY A 126 -28.86 44.26 4.80
CA GLY A 126 -29.90 45.27 5.01
C GLY A 126 -29.96 45.95 6.39
N GLY A 127 -29.27 45.45 7.44
CA GLY A 127 -29.55 45.92 8.82
C GLY A 127 -28.40 45.91 9.83
N VAL A 128 -27.15 45.68 9.42
CA VAL A 128 -25.99 45.52 10.34
C VAL A 128 -25.13 46.79 10.39
N GLN A 129 -24.49 47.06 11.54
CA GLN A 129 -23.56 48.18 11.72
C GLN A 129 -22.41 48.16 10.70
N LEU A 130 -22.07 49.34 10.16
CA LEU A 130 -21.13 49.51 9.05
C LEU A 130 -19.72 48.94 9.29
N SER A 131 -19.19 49.07 10.51
CA SER A 131 -17.86 48.55 10.87
C SER A 131 -17.81 47.02 10.88
N VAL A 132 -18.87 46.38 11.38
CA VAL A 132 -18.95 44.92 11.46
C VAL A 132 -19.16 44.32 10.07
N VAL A 133 -19.98 44.96 9.23
CA VAL A 133 -20.14 44.59 7.81
C VAL A 133 -18.80 44.61 7.07
N GLN A 134 -17.91 45.57 7.38
CA GLN A 134 -16.60 45.66 6.74
C GLN A 134 -15.71 44.46 7.05
N GLU A 135 -15.67 43.99 8.31
CA GLU A 135 -14.92 42.79 8.69
C GLU A 135 -15.49 41.52 8.05
N LEU A 136 -16.83 41.38 7.97
CA LEU A 136 -17.43 40.24 7.26
C LEU A 136 -17.09 40.25 5.77
N VAL A 137 -17.12 41.42 5.12
CA VAL A 137 -16.77 41.55 3.70
C VAL A 137 -15.28 41.31 3.46
N GLU A 138 -14.43 41.67 4.42
CA GLU A 138 -12.99 41.38 4.37
C GLU A 138 -12.74 39.87 4.39
N TYR A 139 -13.32 39.15 5.35
CA TYR A 139 -13.06 37.72 5.51
C TYR A 139 -13.86 36.81 4.58
N TYR A 140 -15.09 37.19 4.25
CA TYR A 140 -16.08 36.30 3.63
C TYR A 140 -16.83 36.96 2.47
N GLY A 141 -16.47 38.18 2.07
CA GLY A 141 -17.16 38.92 0.99
C GLY A 141 -16.99 38.34 -0.42
N SER A 142 -16.13 37.34 -0.60
CA SER A 142 -16.04 36.58 -1.85
C SER A 142 -15.62 35.14 -1.57
N LEU A 143 -16.00 34.21 -2.46
CA LEU A 143 -15.67 32.80 -2.29
C LEU A 143 -14.16 32.52 -2.13
N PRO A 144 -13.24 33.11 -2.93
CA PRO A 144 -11.81 32.89 -2.72
C PRO A 144 -11.31 33.41 -1.36
N ARG A 145 -11.86 34.53 -0.88
CA ARG A 145 -11.54 35.04 0.47
C ARG A 145 -12.10 34.14 1.56
N ALA A 146 -13.34 33.69 1.45
CA ALA A 146 -13.93 32.76 2.41
C ALA A 146 -13.12 31.45 2.49
N VAL A 147 -12.71 30.89 1.35
CA VAL A 147 -11.83 29.70 1.30
C VAL A 147 -10.46 29.96 1.93
N LEU A 148 -9.88 31.15 1.72
CA LEU A 148 -8.62 31.56 2.35
C LEU A 148 -8.77 31.72 3.87
N THR A 149 -9.84 32.35 4.33
CA THR A 149 -10.16 32.53 5.75
C THR A 149 -10.33 31.19 6.46
N LEU A 150 -11.09 30.27 5.85
CA LEU A 150 -11.25 28.90 6.36
C LEU A 150 -9.92 28.13 6.39
N TYR A 151 -9.01 28.40 5.44
CA TYR A 151 -7.65 27.87 5.49
C TYR A 151 -6.83 28.48 6.62
N GLN A 152 -6.87 29.80 6.83
CA GLN A 152 -6.18 30.48 7.93
C GLN A 152 -6.65 29.99 9.31
N ALA A 153 -7.96 29.78 9.48
CA ALA A 153 -8.54 29.23 10.71
C ALA A 153 -7.98 27.82 11.04
N MET A 154 -7.72 27.02 10.00
CA MET A 154 -7.25 25.65 10.13
C MET A 154 -5.74 25.55 10.36
N THR A 155 -4.95 26.38 9.68
CA THR A 155 -3.49 26.34 9.76
C THR A 155 -2.90 27.21 10.87
N GLY A 156 -3.75 27.91 11.63
CA GLY A 156 -3.32 28.83 12.68
C GLY A 156 -2.76 30.14 12.14
N GLY A 157 -3.20 30.58 10.96
CA GLY A 157 -2.82 31.88 10.40
C GLY A 157 -3.52 33.05 11.09
N VAL A 158 -4.80 32.87 11.44
CA VAL A 158 -5.59 33.81 12.25
C VAL A 158 -6.37 32.96 13.26
N ASP A 159 -6.49 33.43 14.49
CA ASP A 159 -7.25 32.73 15.52
C ASP A 159 -8.71 32.56 15.09
N TRP A 160 -9.21 31.33 15.20
CA TRP A 160 -10.57 30.98 14.80
C TRP A 160 -11.62 31.83 15.53
N ASN A 161 -11.31 32.25 16.77
CA ASN A 161 -12.16 33.11 17.58
C ASN A 161 -12.35 34.47 16.90
N ASP A 162 -11.27 35.08 16.42
CA ASP A 162 -11.32 36.40 15.76
C ASP A 162 -12.05 36.33 14.42
N LEU A 163 -11.95 35.22 13.70
CA LEU A 163 -12.71 34.97 12.47
C LEU A 163 -14.21 34.74 12.74
N SER A 164 -14.55 34.16 13.90
CA SER A 164 -15.95 33.87 14.27
C SER A 164 -16.69 35.05 14.89
N LYS A 165 -16.00 35.98 15.55
CA LYS A 165 -16.61 37.15 16.23
C LYS A 165 -17.51 37.98 15.31
N PRO A 166 -17.11 38.33 14.06
CA PRO A 166 -18.00 39.09 13.19
C PRO A 166 -19.28 38.31 12.84
N LEU A 167 -19.18 36.98 12.70
CA LEU A 167 -20.35 36.11 12.46
C LEU A 167 -21.29 36.06 13.68
N GLU A 168 -20.71 36.06 14.89
CA GLU A 168 -21.43 36.10 16.16
C GLU A 168 -22.28 37.35 16.31
N THR A 169 -21.65 38.52 16.09
CA THR A 169 -22.25 39.83 16.36
C THR A 169 -23.20 40.27 15.25
N SER A 170 -22.99 39.81 14.01
CA SER A 170 -23.77 40.26 12.84
C SER A 170 -24.93 39.36 12.47
N ILE A 171 -24.81 38.06 12.71
CA ILE A 171 -25.83 37.08 12.28
C ILE A 171 -26.47 36.40 13.48
N SER A 172 -25.68 35.64 14.25
CA SER A 172 -26.20 34.90 15.39
C SER A 172 -25.06 34.36 16.27
N PRO A 173 -25.22 34.35 17.61
CA PRO A 173 -24.28 33.69 18.50
C PRO A 173 -24.03 32.21 18.20
N LEU A 174 -24.99 31.54 17.56
CA LEU A 174 -24.85 30.14 17.14
C LEU A 174 -23.73 29.94 16.10
N MET A 175 -23.39 30.99 15.33
CA MET A 175 -22.35 30.89 14.29
C MET A 175 -20.97 30.62 14.86
N THR A 176 -20.64 31.13 16.05
CA THR A 176 -19.39 30.80 16.74
C THR A 176 -19.30 29.31 17.04
N VAL A 177 -20.41 28.68 17.45
CA VAL A 177 -20.45 27.23 17.69
C VAL A 177 -20.29 26.44 16.39
N VAL A 178 -20.99 26.85 15.32
CA VAL A 178 -20.87 26.21 14.00
C VAL A 178 -19.45 26.33 13.46
N PHE A 179 -18.82 27.50 13.57
CA PHE A 179 -17.45 27.74 13.14
C PHE A 179 -16.44 26.94 13.98
N ALA A 180 -16.62 26.87 15.30
CA ALA A 180 -15.80 26.05 16.18
C ALA A 180 -15.91 24.55 15.86
N LEU A 181 -17.12 24.04 15.56
CA LEU A 181 -17.32 22.66 15.11
C LEU A 181 -16.63 22.38 13.77
N TYR A 182 -16.67 23.33 12.83
CA TYR A 182 -15.91 23.25 11.59
C TYR A 182 -14.40 23.13 11.86
N VAL A 183 -13.84 24.02 12.67
CA VAL A 183 -12.41 24.02 12.99
C VAL A 183 -12.02 22.73 13.72
N ALA A 184 -12.81 22.30 14.70
CA ALA A 184 -12.59 21.03 15.41
C ALA A 184 -12.62 19.84 14.44
N PHE A 185 -13.60 19.76 13.55
CA PHE A 185 -13.66 18.71 12.53
C PHE A 185 -12.47 18.79 11.57
N ALA A 186 -12.12 19.97 11.09
CA ALA A 186 -11.01 20.16 10.16
C ALA A 186 -9.65 19.78 10.78
N VAL A 187 -9.40 20.20 12.03
CA VAL A 187 -8.15 19.89 12.71
C VAL A 187 -8.12 18.43 13.16
N LEU A 188 -9.17 17.92 13.80
CA LEU A 188 -9.18 16.57 14.37
C LEU A 188 -9.39 15.48 13.32
N ALA A 189 -10.33 15.63 12.40
CA ALA A 189 -10.58 14.60 11.38
C ALA A 189 -9.59 14.75 10.23
N MET A 190 -9.39 15.96 9.73
CA MET A 190 -8.70 16.16 8.46
C MET A 190 -7.18 16.08 8.57
N MET A 191 -6.55 16.60 9.65
CA MET A 191 -5.10 16.36 9.87
C MET A 191 -4.82 14.88 10.10
N ASN A 192 -5.70 14.17 10.81
CA ASN A 192 -5.56 12.74 11.03
C ASN A 192 -5.77 11.93 9.74
N VAL A 193 -6.64 12.37 8.83
CA VAL A 193 -6.78 11.75 7.49
C VAL A 193 -5.55 11.97 6.63
N VAL A 194 -4.99 13.19 6.59
CA VAL A 194 -3.75 13.47 5.83
C VAL A 194 -2.60 12.62 6.36
N THR A 195 -2.39 12.63 7.68
CA THR A 195 -1.34 11.81 8.32
C THR A 195 -1.59 10.33 8.08
N GLY A 196 -2.83 9.86 8.22
CA GLY A 196 -3.19 8.45 7.99
C GLY A 196 -2.92 7.99 6.55
N VAL A 197 -3.33 8.79 5.56
CA VAL A 197 -3.08 8.50 4.13
C VAL A 197 -1.59 8.54 3.80
N PHE A 198 -0.85 9.49 4.37
CA PHE A 198 0.60 9.58 4.18
C PHE A 198 1.32 8.38 4.79
N VAL A 199 0.96 7.99 6.02
CA VAL A 199 1.52 6.81 6.70
C VAL A 199 1.18 5.53 5.95
N GLU A 200 -0.06 5.35 5.51
CA GLU A 200 -0.47 4.19 4.72
C GLU A 200 0.28 4.12 3.40
N SER A 201 0.46 5.26 2.71
CA SER A 201 1.25 5.33 1.47
C SER A 201 2.72 5.02 1.69
N ALA A 202 3.31 5.51 2.80
CA ALA A 202 4.71 5.25 3.15
C ALA A 202 4.93 3.77 3.53
N LEU A 203 4.04 3.20 4.35
CA LEU A 203 4.08 1.79 4.74
C LEU A 203 3.80 0.86 3.55
N GLY A 204 2.86 1.22 2.67
CA GLY A 204 2.55 0.49 1.45
C GLY A 204 3.74 0.42 0.51
N SER A 205 4.41 1.55 0.27
CA SER A 205 5.63 1.62 -0.55
C SER A 205 6.76 0.77 0.04
N ALA A 206 6.98 0.86 1.35
CA ALA A 206 8.00 0.05 2.04
C ALA A 206 7.71 -1.46 1.97
N ARG A 207 6.43 -1.86 2.02
CA ARG A 207 6.01 -3.27 1.85
C ARG A 207 6.24 -3.76 0.43
N GLU A 208 5.84 -2.99 -0.58
CA GLU A 208 6.05 -3.33 -1.98
C GLU A 208 7.54 -3.49 -2.32
N ASP A 209 8.39 -2.57 -1.84
CA ASP A 209 9.83 -2.64 -2.08
C ASP A 209 10.43 -3.91 -1.45
N ARG A 210 10.02 -4.24 -0.23
CA ARG A 210 10.42 -5.48 0.44
C ARG A 210 9.95 -6.73 -0.31
N GLU A 211 8.73 -6.74 -0.82
CA GLU A 211 8.20 -7.87 -1.60
C GLU A 211 8.95 -8.04 -2.93
N LYS A 212 9.23 -6.94 -3.64
CA LYS A 212 10.05 -6.94 -4.86
C LYS A 212 11.46 -7.45 -4.61
N GLU A 213 12.10 -7.05 -3.51
CA GLU A 213 13.41 -7.55 -3.11
C GLU A 213 13.40 -9.07 -2.89
N VAL A 214 12.37 -9.58 -2.22
CA VAL A 214 12.21 -11.01 -1.93
C VAL A 214 11.99 -11.80 -3.21
N ILE A 215 11.07 -11.37 -4.06
CA ILE A 215 10.83 -11.99 -5.38
C ILE A 215 12.12 -12.01 -6.20
N SER A 216 12.86 -10.90 -6.20
CA SER A 216 14.14 -10.82 -6.92
C SER A 216 15.19 -11.79 -6.37
N SER A 217 15.18 -12.05 -5.06
CA SER A 217 16.10 -12.96 -4.40
C SER A 217 15.73 -14.42 -4.67
N VAL A 218 14.45 -14.76 -4.58
CA VAL A 218 13.92 -16.09 -4.92
C VAL A 218 14.19 -16.43 -6.39
N LYS A 219 13.97 -15.47 -7.30
CA LYS A 219 14.27 -15.66 -8.73
C LYS A 219 15.76 -15.90 -8.99
N LYS A 220 16.66 -15.23 -8.26
CA LYS A 220 18.10 -15.49 -8.35
C LYS A 220 18.45 -16.90 -7.88
N ILE A 221 17.84 -17.36 -6.80
CA ILE A 221 18.05 -18.73 -6.27
C ILE A 221 17.61 -19.76 -7.32
N PHE A 222 16.42 -19.56 -7.90
CA PHE A 222 15.93 -20.44 -8.95
C PHE A 222 16.91 -20.52 -10.13
N GLN A 223 17.43 -19.38 -10.59
CA GLN A 223 18.38 -19.33 -11.70
C GLN A 223 19.75 -19.96 -11.39
N VAL A 224 20.17 -20.00 -10.12
CA VAL A 224 21.40 -20.70 -9.71
C VAL A 224 21.17 -22.20 -9.66
N ALA A 225 19.99 -22.60 -9.20
CA ALA A 225 19.60 -24.01 -9.07
C ALA A 225 19.28 -24.67 -10.42
N ASP A 226 18.71 -23.92 -11.36
CA ASP A 226 18.35 -24.36 -12.71
C ASP A 226 19.61 -24.41 -13.59
N HIS A 227 20.35 -25.51 -13.47
CA HIS A 227 21.63 -25.70 -14.15
C HIS A 227 21.47 -25.93 -15.66
N ASP A 228 20.37 -26.54 -16.09
CA ASP A 228 20.09 -26.84 -17.49
C ASP A 228 19.28 -25.73 -18.20
N GLN A 229 18.82 -24.72 -17.46
CA GLN A 229 17.97 -23.62 -17.95
C GLN A 229 16.65 -24.10 -18.55
N SER A 230 16.15 -25.25 -18.09
CA SER A 230 14.87 -25.80 -18.51
C SER A 230 13.69 -24.95 -18.04
N GLY A 231 13.88 -24.08 -17.04
CA GLY A 231 12.82 -23.28 -16.43
C GLY A 231 12.01 -24.05 -15.37
N VAL A 232 12.43 -25.27 -15.04
CA VAL A 232 11.88 -26.13 -13.99
C VAL A 232 13.03 -26.66 -13.13
N LEU A 233 12.77 -26.95 -11.86
CA LEU A 233 13.75 -27.53 -10.94
C LEU A 233 13.42 -28.99 -10.68
N THR A 234 14.30 -29.90 -11.09
CA THR A 234 14.21 -31.30 -10.70
C THR A 234 14.71 -31.51 -9.27
N TRP A 235 14.30 -32.61 -8.62
CA TRP A 235 14.81 -32.95 -7.29
C TRP A 235 16.34 -33.01 -7.25
N SER A 236 16.97 -33.51 -8.33
CA SER A 236 18.42 -33.65 -8.42
C SER A 236 19.15 -32.31 -8.40
N GLU A 237 18.59 -31.30 -9.06
CA GLU A 237 19.12 -29.94 -9.10
C GLU A 237 18.87 -29.24 -7.77
N PHE A 238 17.67 -29.42 -7.22
CA PHE A 238 17.30 -28.87 -5.92
C PHE A 238 18.19 -29.40 -4.78
N SER A 239 18.43 -30.71 -4.73
CA SER A 239 19.32 -31.36 -3.74
C SER A 239 20.76 -30.85 -3.86
N LYS A 240 21.30 -30.83 -5.09
CA LYS A 240 22.66 -30.32 -5.34
C LYS A 240 22.84 -28.87 -4.92
N THR A 241 21.82 -28.05 -5.18
CA THR A 241 21.83 -26.63 -4.79
C THR A 241 21.87 -26.46 -3.28
N LEU A 242 21.17 -27.32 -2.52
CA LEU A 242 21.16 -27.30 -1.05
C LEU A 242 22.43 -27.87 -0.42
N GLU A 243 23.15 -28.74 -1.12
CA GLU A 243 24.45 -29.26 -0.68
C GLU A 243 25.58 -28.23 -0.88
N GLU A 244 25.40 -27.25 -1.75
CA GLU A 244 26.40 -26.22 -2.03
C GLU A 244 26.48 -25.19 -0.87
N PRO A 245 27.65 -25.03 -0.21
CA PRO A 245 27.80 -24.17 0.97
C PRO A 245 27.46 -22.69 0.71
N ALA A 246 27.67 -22.23 -0.53
CA ALA A 246 27.36 -20.87 -0.94
C ALA A 246 25.85 -20.59 -0.92
N ASN A 247 25.02 -21.61 -1.18
CA ASN A 247 23.57 -21.49 -1.30
C ASN A 247 22.85 -21.74 0.03
N LEU A 248 23.44 -22.51 0.95
CA LEU A 248 22.92 -22.76 2.30
C LEU A 248 22.62 -21.47 3.08
N LYS A 249 23.46 -20.43 2.94
CA LYS A 249 23.23 -19.14 3.60
C LYS A 249 21.98 -18.42 3.08
N TYR A 250 21.67 -18.59 1.79
CA TYR A 250 20.49 -18.00 1.16
C TYR A 250 19.21 -18.75 1.52
N PHE A 251 19.22 -20.08 1.51
CA PHE A 251 18.08 -20.90 1.98
C PHE A 251 17.84 -20.75 3.49
N GLY A 252 18.91 -20.64 4.29
CA GLY A 252 18.80 -20.32 5.72
C GLY A 252 18.13 -18.96 5.98
N SER A 253 18.37 -17.95 5.14
CA SER A 253 17.66 -16.65 5.22
C SER A 253 16.17 -16.73 4.88
N LEU A 254 15.76 -17.78 4.17
CA LEU A 254 14.37 -18.12 3.87
C LEU A 254 13.74 -19.06 4.93
N GLY A 255 14.51 -19.48 5.94
CA GLY A 255 14.05 -20.41 6.98
C GLY A 255 13.99 -21.87 6.51
N ILE A 256 14.68 -22.22 5.42
CA ILE A 256 14.67 -23.56 4.83
C ILE A 256 15.88 -24.35 5.34
N ASN A 257 15.62 -25.46 6.03
CA ASN A 257 16.64 -26.40 6.49
C ASN A 257 16.87 -27.53 5.47
N ALA A 258 18.13 -27.89 5.23
CA ALA A 258 18.50 -28.96 4.30
C ALA A 258 17.90 -30.33 4.68
N SER A 259 17.67 -30.58 5.97
CA SER A 259 17.04 -31.81 6.48
C SER A 259 15.57 -31.96 6.07
N GLU A 260 14.87 -30.86 5.79
CA GLU A 260 13.45 -30.83 5.42
C GLU A 260 13.24 -30.63 3.91
N ALA A 261 14.33 -30.53 3.15
CA ALA A 261 14.32 -30.22 1.73
C ALA A 261 13.44 -31.15 0.89
N ARG A 262 13.42 -32.46 1.23
CA ARG A 262 12.61 -33.47 0.52
C ARG A 262 11.12 -33.21 0.69
N GLY A 263 10.69 -32.93 1.91
CA GLY A 263 9.30 -32.59 2.21
C GLY A 263 8.92 -31.23 1.64
N LEU A 264 9.85 -30.27 1.67
CA LEU A 264 9.67 -28.96 1.07
C LEU A 264 9.48 -29.04 -0.43
N PHE A 265 10.30 -29.80 -1.15
CA PHE A 265 10.19 -29.96 -2.60
C PHE A 265 8.81 -30.51 -2.99
N GLY A 266 8.32 -31.54 -2.29
CA GLY A 266 6.96 -32.06 -2.52
C GLY A 266 5.85 -31.08 -2.13
N LEU A 267 6.13 -30.09 -1.28
CA LEU A 267 5.17 -29.03 -0.92
C LEU A 267 5.17 -27.86 -1.92
N LEU A 268 6.28 -27.69 -2.65
CA LEU A 268 6.44 -26.72 -3.72
C LEU A 268 5.86 -27.23 -5.04
N ASP A 269 6.04 -28.52 -5.34
CA ASP A 269 5.48 -29.24 -6.49
C ASP A 269 3.98 -29.44 -6.30
N ALA A 270 3.19 -28.46 -6.74
CA ALA A 270 1.75 -28.44 -6.48
C ALA A 270 0.96 -29.29 -7.49
N ASP A 271 1.53 -29.51 -8.67
CA ASP A 271 0.95 -30.34 -9.73
C ASP A 271 1.45 -31.80 -9.72
N GLU A 272 2.33 -32.15 -8.79
CA GLU A 272 2.96 -33.46 -8.65
C GLU A 272 3.68 -33.91 -9.94
N SER A 273 4.18 -32.96 -10.73
CA SER A 273 4.91 -33.23 -11.97
C SER A 273 6.29 -33.85 -11.72
N GLY A 274 6.77 -33.85 -10.47
CA GLY A 274 8.13 -34.24 -10.10
C GLY A 274 9.17 -33.15 -10.38
N SER A 275 8.73 -31.97 -10.77
CA SER A 275 9.54 -30.80 -11.07
C SER A 275 8.87 -29.53 -10.54
N VAL A 276 9.65 -28.56 -10.08
CA VAL A 276 9.09 -27.31 -9.54
C VAL A 276 9.34 -26.18 -10.52
N SER A 277 8.29 -25.62 -11.10
CA SER A 277 8.39 -24.44 -11.97
C SER A 277 8.78 -23.18 -11.20
N LEU A 278 9.25 -22.15 -11.91
CA LEU A 278 9.57 -20.86 -11.29
C LEU A 278 8.37 -20.26 -10.55
N GLN A 279 7.15 -20.43 -11.06
CA GLN A 279 5.94 -19.91 -10.41
C GLN A 279 5.63 -20.66 -9.11
N GLU A 280 5.71 -21.99 -9.11
CA GLU A 280 5.53 -22.82 -7.93
C GLU A 280 6.58 -22.55 -6.87
N PHE A 281 7.84 -22.42 -7.29
CA PHE A 281 8.94 -22.06 -6.39
C PHE A 281 8.71 -20.69 -5.75
N MET A 282 8.36 -19.66 -6.55
CA MET A 282 8.06 -18.33 -6.03
C MET A 282 6.86 -18.32 -5.09
N GLN A 283 5.76 -18.95 -5.49
CA GLN A 283 4.53 -18.94 -4.72
C GLN A 283 4.68 -19.75 -3.43
N GLY A 284 5.38 -20.87 -3.49
CA GLY A 284 5.72 -21.68 -2.32
C GLY A 284 6.65 -20.94 -1.35
N CYS A 285 7.74 -20.33 -1.81
CA CYS A 285 8.62 -19.52 -0.95
C CYS A 285 7.91 -18.31 -0.33
N LEU A 286 6.99 -17.65 -1.06
CA LEU A 286 6.18 -16.55 -0.52
C LEU A 286 5.15 -17.04 0.51
N ARG A 287 4.55 -18.22 0.31
CA ARG A 287 3.62 -18.85 1.27
C ARG A 287 4.34 -19.28 2.54
N LEU A 288 5.53 -19.87 2.43
CA LEU A 288 6.32 -20.36 3.57
C LEU A 288 6.86 -19.24 4.45
N ARG A 289 7.13 -18.07 3.87
CA ARG A 289 7.59 -16.88 4.61
C ARG A 289 6.45 -16.05 5.19
N GLY A 290 5.24 -16.22 4.67
CA GLY A 290 4.05 -15.49 5.08
C GLY A 290 3.41 -16.06 6.35
N GLN A 291 2.63 -15.23 7.06
CA GLN A 291 1.71 -15.75 8.07
C GLN A 291 0.60 -16.53 7.37
N ALA A 292 0.25 -17.72 7.89
CA ALA A 292 -0.86 -18.51 7.37
C ALA A 292 -2.13 -17.66 7.34
N LYS A 293 -2.80 -17.55 6.19
CA LYS A 293 -4.04 -16.76 6.08
C LYS A 293 -5.17 -17.54 6.76
N ALA A 294 -6.21 -16.83 7.19
CA ALA A 294 -7.40 -17.45 7.79
C ALA A 294 -8.02 -18.55 6.89
N ILE A 295 -7.92 -18.38 5.56
CA ILE A 295 -8.40 -19.38 4.60
C ILE A 295 -7.52 -20.65 4.55
N ASP A 296 -6.21 -20.53 4.75
CA ASP A 296 -5.31 -21.68 4.82
C ASP A 296 -5.63 -22.50 6.07
N MET A 297 -5.84 -21.84 7.20
CA MET A 297 -6.26 -22.49 8.46
C MET A 297 -7.64 -23.16 8.33
N ALA A 298 -8.61 -22.48 7.71
CA ALA A 298 -9.93 -23.05 7.48
C ALA A 298 -9.88 -24.28 6.55
N THR A 299 -9.02 -24.23 5.52
CA THR A 299 -8.79 -25.36 4.60
C THR A 299 -8.18 -26.53 5.36
N LEU A 300 -7.18 -26.27 6.20
CA LEU A 300 -6.55 -27.29 7.03
C LEU A 300 -7.53 -27.90 8.04
N MET A 301 -8.36 -27.08 8.69
CA MET A 301 -9.43 -27.58 9.58
C MET A 301 -10.44 -28.44 8.83
N TYR A 302 -10.83 -28.06 7.62
CA TYR A 302 -11.74 -28.85 6.79
C TYR A 302 -11.11 -30.19 6.34
N GLN A 303 -9.87 -30.17 5.88
CA GLN A 303 -9.13 -31.38 5.51
C GLN A 303 -8.94 -32.30 6.70
N ASN A 304 -8.53 -31.76 7.86
CA ASN A 304 -8.38 -32.52 9.10
C ASN A 304 -9.73 -33.14 9.53
N LYS A 305 -10.83 -32.39 9.45
CA LYS A 305 -12.18 -32.93 9.69
C LYS A 305 -12.51 -34.09 8.75
N ARG A 306 -12.22 -33.98 7.45
CA ARG A 306 -12.43 -35.07 6.49
C ARG A 306 -11.57 -36.29 6.80
N ILE A 307 -10.31 -36.10 7.16
CA ILE A 307 -9.39 -37.18 7.54
C ILE A 307 -9.92 -37.92 8.78
N VAL A 308 -10.40 -37.19 9.80
CA VAL A 308 -10.98 -37.79 11.00
C VAL A 308 -12.21 -38.63 10.67
N PHE A 309 -13.12 -38.15 9.81
CA PHE A 309 -14.27 -38.93 9.37
C PHE A 309 -13.86 -40.19 8.59
N TRP A 310 -12.90 -40.06 7.67
CA TRP A 310 -12.40 -41.19 6.90
C TRP A 310 -11.74 -42.25 7.79
N LEU A 311 -10.95 -41.83 8.79
CA LEU A 311 -10.32 -42.73 9.76
C LEU A 311 -11.37 -43.48 10.59
N GLN A 312 -12.45 -42.81 11.02
CA GLN A 312 -13.53 -43.45 11.76
C GLN A 312 -14.23 -44.54 10.94
N ASP A 313 -14.63 -44.23 9.69
CA ASP A 313 -15.26 -45.21 8.79
C ASP A 313 -14.31 -46.39 8.50
N ARG A 314 -13.01 -46.13 8.33
CA ARG A 314 -12.03 -47.19 8.09
C ARG A 314 -11.81 -48.08 9.31
N LEU A 315 -11.79 -47.51 10.52
CA LEU A 315 -11.68 -48.27 11.76
C LEU A 315 -12.91 -49.15 12.00
N GLU A 316 -14.11 -48.62 11.75
CA GLU A 316 -15.36 -49.38 11.88
C GLU A 316 -15.38 -50.58 10.92
N ARG A 317 -14.98 -50.40 9.66
CA ARG A 317 -14.85 -51.51 8.69
C ARG A 317 -13.79 -52.54 9.08
N LEU A 318 -12.67 -52.10 9.67
CA LEU A 318 -11.63 -53.01 10.14
C LEU A 318 -12.10 -53.84 11.34
N GLU A 319 -12.80 -53.22 12.28
CA GLU A 319 -13.41 -53.89 13.43
C GLU A 319 -14.45 -54.93 12.97
N GLU A 320 -15.32 -54.58 12.02
CA GLU A 320 -16.27 -55.52 11.40
C GLU A 320 -15.57 -56.70 10.72
N SER A 321 -14.46 -56.45 10.00
CA SER A 321 -13.69 -57.50 9.31
C SER A 321 -12.94 -58.44 10.27
N LEU A 322 -12.42 -57.93 11.38
CA LEU A 322 -11.76 -58.73 12.42
C LEU A 322 -12.77 -59.60 13.18
N HIS A 323 -14.00 -59.11 13.33
CA HIS A 323 -15.10 -59.89 13.91
C HIS A 323 -15.64 -60.98 12.97
N THR A 324 -15.34 -60.96 11.66
CA THR A 324 -15.79 -61.99 10.72
C THR A 324 -14.82 -63.17 10.59
N ASP A 325 -13.52 -62.99 10.83
CA ASP A 325 -12.50 -64.03 10.64
C ASP A 325 -12.24 -64.95 11.86
N SER A 326 -12.76 -64.62 13.05
CA SER A 326 -12.44 -65.37 14.27
C SER A 326 -13.67 -65.87 15.05
N PHE A 327 -14.31 -66.92 14.53
CA PHE A 327 -15.49 -67.60 15.08
C PHE A 327 -16.83 -66.94 14.69
N GLY A 328 -17.64 -67.66 13.90
CA GLY A 328 -19.00 -67.29 13.51
C GLY A 328 -20.00 -67.14 14.66
N LYS A 329 -19.78 -66.18 15.56
CA LYS A 329 -20.72 -65.66 16.54
C LYS A 329 -20.60 -64.15 16.56
N VAL A 330 -21.62 -63.48 16.02
CA VAL A 330 -21.81 -62.04 16.15
C VAL A 330 -22.04 -61.73 17.63
N VAL A 331 -21.04 -61.14 18.29
CA VAL A 331 -21.22 -60.51 19.60
C VAL A 331 -21.48 -59.03 19.33
N PRO A 332 -22.65 -58.48 19.70
CA PRO A 332 -22.92 -57.06 19.46
C PRO A 332 -21.99 -56.21 20.32
N TYR A 333 -21.18 -55.36 19.67
CA TYR A 333 -20.30 -54.41 20.35
C TYR A 333 -21.14 -53.36 21.08
N LYS A 334 -21.06 -53.39 22.41
CA LYS A 334 -21.67 -52.36 23.27
C LYS A 334 -20.71 -51.16 23.31
N ARG A 335 -21.09 -50.09 22.61
CA ARG A 335 -20.38 -48.80 22.56
C ARG A 335 -19.87 -48.41 23.94
N ASN A 336 -18.56 -48.51 24.17
CA ASN A 336 -18.01 -48.21 25.49
C ASN A 336 -18.11 -46.70 25.78
N SER A 337 -18.36 -46.34 27.03
CA SER A 337 -18.71 -44.96 27.46
C SER A 337 -17.68 -43.89 27.05
N SER A 338 -16.44 -44.29 26.75
CA SER A 338 -15.35 -43.46 26.24
C SER A 338 -15.58 -42.98 24.80
N GLY A 339 -16.11 -43.83 23.92
CA GLY A 339 -16.41 -43.48 22.52
C GLY A 339 -17.67 -42.62 22.38
N ALA A 340 -18.65 -42.81 23.27
CA ALA A 340 -19.80 -41.92 23.39
C ALA A 340 -19.41 -40.53 23.92
N LYS A 341 -18.46 -40.46 24.87
CA LYS A 341 -17.88 -39.21 25.36
C LYS A 341 -17.06 -38.47 24.30
N ALA A 342 -16.25 -39.18 23.49
CA ALA A 342 -15.52 -38.57 22.39
C ALA A 342 -16.45 -37.96 21.32
N GLY A 343 -17.52 -38.68 20.95
CA GLY A 343 -18.55 -38.15 20.04
C GLY A 343 -19.33 -36.96 20.60
N ALA A 344 -19.62 -36.97 21.91
CA ALA A 344 -20.27 -35.84 22.59
C ALA A 344 -19.36 -34.61 22.67
N VAL A 345 -18.08 -34.79 23.02
CA VAL A 345 -17.09 -33.70 23.07
C VAL A 345 -16.91 -33.07 21.70
N VAL A 346 -16.81 -33.88 20.63
CA VAL A 346 -16.73 -33.39 19.25
C VAL A 346 -17.99 -32.63 18.84
N LYS A 347 -19.19 -33.10 19.25
CA LYS A 347 -20.46 -32.42 18.98
C LYS A 347 -20.58 -31.07 19.70
N THR A 348 -20.20 -31.01 20.98
CA THR A 348 -20.17 -29.77 21.78
C THR A 348 -19.13 -28.78 21.23
N TRP A 349 -17.98 -29.27 20.75
CA TRP A 349 -16.99 -28.42 20.07
C TRP A 349 -17.48 -27.88 18.72
N MET A 350 -18.28 -28.65 17.97
CA MET A 350 -18.92 -28.20 16.72
C MET A 350 -19.98 -27.13 16.96
N GLU A 351 -20.73 -27.20 18.06
CA GLU A 351 -21.74 -26.19 18.42
C GLU A 351 -21.08 -24.87 18.84
N LEU A 352 -20.02 -24.91 19.65
CA LEU A 352 -19.27 -23.73 20.10
C LEU A 352 -18.53 -22.99 18.97
N THR A 353 -18.04 -23.72 17.96
CA THR A 353 -17.30 -23.12 16.83
C THR A 353 -18.22 -22.56 15.73
N ASN A 354 -19.46 -23.03 15.63
CA ASN A 354 -20.46 -22.45 14.72
C ASN A 354 -21.04 -21.11 15.24
N GLU A 355 -21.00 -20.87 16.56
CA GLU A 355 -21.51 -19.63 17.17
C GLU A 355 -20.63 -18.40 16.91
N HIS A 356 -19.37 -18.58 16.51
CA HIS A 356 -18.41 -17.49 16.30
C HIS A 356 -18.35 -16.96 14.84
N ARG A 357 -19.33 -17.31 13.99
CA ARG A 357 -19.50 -16.61 12.70
C ARG A 357 -20.06 -15.21 12.99
N PRO A 358 -19.35 -14.12 12.68
CA PRO A 358 -19.96 -12.79 12.73
C PRO A 358 -21.10 -12.77 11.71
N ALA A 359 -22.29 -12.34 12.14
CA ALA A 359 -23.48 -12.20 11.30
C ALA A 359 -23.20 -11.21 10.16
N GLY A 360 -22.68 -11.72 9.05
CA GLY A 360 -22.42 -10.97 7.83
C GLY A 360 -23.73 -10.59 7.15
N ARG A 361 -23.98 -9.26 7.13
CA ARG A 361 -24.81 -8.49 6.18
C ARG A 361 -25.82 -9.30 5.35
N LYS A 362 -27.10 -9.18 5.71
CA LYS A 362 -28.22 -9.41 4.78
C LYS A 362 -28.04 -8.50 3.56
N SER A 363 -27.74 -9.09 2.40
CA SER A 363 -27.91 -8.39 1.13
C SER A 363 -29.41 -8.22 0.90
N ARG A 364 -29.81 -6.96 0.69
CA ARG A 364 -31.18 -6.59 0.33
C ARG A 364 -31.25 -6.71 -1.19
N ALA A 365 -31.74 -7.85 -1.67
CA ALA A 365 -32.13 -8.05 -3.06
C ALA A 365 -33.56 -8.56 -3.08
N GLY A 366 -34.47 -7.79 -3.71
CA GLY A 366 -35.77 -8.29 -4.15
C GLY A 366 -36.98 -7.42 -3.79
N SER A 367 -37.60 -6.85 -4.84
CA SER A 367 -39.03 -6.56 -5.00
C SER A 367 -39.61 -5.26 -4.41
N LYS A 368 -39.49 -4.16 -5.17
CA LYS A 368 -40.57 -3.59 -6.00
C LYS A 368 -40.01 -2.54 -6.96
#